data_AF-A0A2X0X7D9-F1
#
_entry.id   AF-A0A2X0X7D9-F1
#
_cell.length_a   1.000
_cell.length_b   1.000
_cell.length_c   1.000
_cell.angle_alpha   90.00
_cell.angle_beta   90.00
_cell.angle_gamma   90.00
#
_symmetry.space_group_name_H-M   'P 1'
#
loop_
_entity.id
_entity.type
_entity.pdbx_description
1 polymer ?
#
loop_
_entity_poly.entity_id
_entity_poly.type
_entity_poly.pdbx_seq_one_letter_code
_entity_poly.pdbx_strand_id
1 'polypeptide(L)'
;MPPETTAEISATALELGEIGNNIPVGKINQLVDPLPSITKVENITATSGAGDREDDERYAMRIKLAPASFSVAGPAKAYEYHTLSYSTAIIDAKIYGLEDHPGNVYIHPLLTNGELPQTEFLEALTAYLMQTQ
;
A
#
# COMPACT_ATOMS: atom_id res chain seq x y z
N MET A 1 27.79 14.48 -17.20
CA MET A 1 26.98 13.78 -16.21
C MET A 1 27.49 12.35 -16.18
N PRO A 2 28.11 11.86 -15.09
CA PRO A 2 28.54 10.47 -15.04
C PRO A 2 27.32 9.55 -15.17
N PRO A 3 27.45 8.36 -15.76
CA PRO A 3 26.33 7.42 -15.85
C PRO A 3 25.94 7.00 -14.43
N GLU A 4 24.72 7.33 -14.03
CA GLU A 4 24.08 6.84 -12.81
C GLU A 4 24.16 5.29 -12.85
N THR A 5 25.00 4.69 -12.00
CA THR A 5 25.25 3.22 -12.02
C THR A 5 24.36 2.47 -11.02
N THR A 6 23.37 3.16 -10.44
CA THR A 6 22.45 2.65 -9.42
C THR A 6 21.02 2.88 -9.89
N ALA A 7 20.17 1.88 -9.76
CA ALA A 7 18.74 1.98 -10.04
C ALA A 7 17.97 1.45 -8.83
N GLU A 8 16.97 2.21 -8.39
CA GLU A 8 16.02 1.80 -7.35
C GLU A 8 14.76 1.29 -8.04
N ILE A 9 14.29 0.11 -7.64
CA ILE A 9 13.09 -0.51 -8.20
C ILE A 9 12.20 -1.05 -7.08
N SER A 10 10.88 -0.93 -7.25
CA SER A 10 9.91 -1.58 -6.37
C SER A 10 9.85 -3.07 -6.69
N ALA A 11 9.96 -3.91 -5.65
CA ALA A 11 9.82 -5.36 -5.75
C ALA A 11 8.63 -5.83 -4.92
N THR A 12 7.84 -6.75 -5.47
CA THR A 12 6.66 -7.33 -4.81
C THR A 12 6.90 -8.81 -4.54
N ALA A 13 6.50 -9.28 -3.36
CA ALA A 13 6.56 -10.70 -3.02
C ALA A 13 5.64 -11.52 -3.94
N LEU A 14 6.11 -12.70 -4.36
CA LEU A 14 5.33 -13.61 -5.20
C LEU A 14 4.28 -14.38 -4.37
N GLU A 15 4.63 -14.69 -3.12
CA GLU A 15 3.75 -15.35 -2.16
C GLU A 15 3.12 -14.29 -1.24
N LEU A 16 1.81 -14.44 -1.02
CA LEU A 16 1.04 -13.63 -0.07
C LEU A 16 1.31 -14.11 1.36
N GLY A 17 1.39 -13.18 2.32
CA GLY A 17 1.45 -13.48 3.75
C GLY A 17 2.51 -12.71 4.53
N GLU A 18 2.33 -12.67 5.84
CA GLU A 18 3.19 -11.90 6.76
C GLU A 18 4.65 -12.42 6.85
N ILE A 19 4.91 -13.63 6.33
CA ILE A 19 6.23 -14.29 6.33
C ILE A 19 7.28 -13.42 5.63
N GLY A 20 6.86 -12.64 4.62
CA GLY A 20 7.73 -11.74 3.87
C GLY A 20 7.95 -10.36 4.52
N ASN A 21 7.32 -10.03 5.65
CA ASN A 21 7.47 -8.74 6.32
C ASN A 21 8.65 -8.73 7.31
N ASN A 22 9.07 -7.53 7.70
CA ASN A 22 10.14 -7.28 8.68
C ASN A 22 11.51 -7.82 8.29
N ILE A 23 11.78 -8.02 6.99
CA ILE A 23 13.11 -8.40 6.53
C ILE A 23 14.00 -7.16 6.62
N PRO A 24 15.07 -7.16 7.44
CA PRO A 24 15.94 -6.00 7.60
C PRO A 24 16.59 -5.57 6.28
N VAL A 25 16.96 -4.30 6.18
CA VAL A 25 17.78 -3.75 5.09
C VAL A 25 19.03 -4.61 4.89
N GLY A 26 19.36 -4.91 3.62
CA GLY A 26 20.54 -5.72 3.27
C GLY A 26 20.35 -7.23 3.32
N LYS A 27 19.17 -7.75 3.71
CA LYS A 27 18.91 -9.20 3.82
C LYS A 27 18.34 -9.80 2.53
N ILE A 28 17.65 -9.03 1.70
CA ILE A 28 17.24 -9.46 0.37
C ILE A 28 18.35 -9.09 -0.60
N ASN A 29 19.37 -9.95 -0.67
CA ASN A 29 20.60 -9.68 -1.43
C ASN A 29 20.95 -10.74 -2.49
N GLN A 30 20.04 -11.69 -2.72
CA GLN A 30 20.23 -12.77 -3.66
C GLN A 30 19.32 -12.58 -4.87
N LEU A 31 19.93 -12.41 -6.05
CA LEU A 31 19.24 -12.51 -7.33
C LEU A 31 19.04 -13.97 -7.68
N VAL A 32 17.78 -14.40 -7.77
CA VAL A 32 17.42 -15.76 -8.20
C VAL A 32 17.64 -15.94 -9.71
N ASP A 33 17.40 -14.88 -10.51
CA ASP A 33 17.70 -14.84 -11.93
C ASP A 33 18.84 -13.81 -12.18
N PRO A 34 20.08 -14.27 -12.45
CA PRO A 34 21.23 -13.37 -12.58
C PRO A 34 21.17 -12.60 -13.91
N LEU A 35 20.96 -11.29 -13.82
CA LEU A 35 21.09 -10.39 -14.96
C LEU A 35 22.57 -9.99 -15.18
N PRO A 36 23.04 -9.92 -16.45
CA PRO A 36 24.38 -9.45 -16.74
C PRO A 36 24.56 -8.00 -16.24
N SER A 37 25.75 -7.69 -15.72
CA SER A 37 26.16 -6.35 -15.27
C SER A 37 25.58 -5.84 -13.94
N ILE A 38 25.01 -6.71 -13.07
CA ILE A 38 24.60 -6.31 -11.72
C ILE A 38 25.65 -6.75 -10.68
N THR A 39 26.25 -5.77 -10.00
CA THR A 39 27.32 -5.99 -9.00
C THR A 39 26.79 -6.29 -7.61
N LYS A 40 25.64 -5.70 -7.24
CA LYS A 40 25.02 -5.85 -5.91
C LYS A 40 23.54 -5.54 -6.02
N VAL A 41 22.72 -6.34 -5.35
CA VAL A 41 21.30 -6.05 -5.08
C VAL A 41 21.11 -6.15 -3.59
N GLU A 42 20.40 -5.18 -3.01
CA GLU A 42 19.93 -5.25 -1.64
C GLU A 42 18.63 -4.48 -1.50
N ASN A 43 17.75 -4.93 -0.59
CA ASN A 43 16.62 -4.09 -0.17
C ASN A 43 17.16 -2.88 0.60
N ILE A 44 16.75 -1.69 0.17
CA ILE A 44 17.08 -0.41 0.83
C ILE A 44 16.12 -0.08 1.98
N THR A 45 14.93 -0.69 2.00
CA THR A 45 13.92 -0.54 3.04
C THR A 45 13.56 -1.90 3.63
N ALA A 46 13.03 -1.90 4.86
CA ALA A 46 12.50 -3.12 5.45
C ALA A 46 11.24 -3.56 4.70
N THR A 47 11.09 -4.85 4.42
CA THR A 47 9.88 -5.32 3.74
C THR A 47 8.65 -5.13 4.61
N SER A 48 7.59 -4.63 4.01
CA SER A 48 6.31 -4.38 4.65
C SER A 48 5.18 -4.49 3.63
N GLY A 49 3.94 -4.58 4.11
CA GLY A 49 2.75 -4.54 3.25
C GLY A 49 2.21 -5.90 2.80
N ALA A 50 2.87 -7.02 3.12
CA ALA A 50 2.30 -8.34 2.89
C ALA A 50 1.33 -8.69 4.03
N GLY A 51 0.03 -8.53 3.80
CA GLY A 51 -1.00 -9.03 4.70
C GLY A 51 -1.48 -10.42 4.26
N ASP A 52 -2.05 -11.18 5.19
CA ASP A 52 -2.67 -12.47 4.87
C ASP A 52 -3.91 -12.30 3.97
N ARG A 53 -4.45 -13.42 3.47
CA ARG A 53 -5.67 -13.44 2.67
C ARG A 53 -6.81 -12.72 3.41
N GLU A 54 -7.55 -11.88 2.69
CA GLU A 54 -8.66 -11.12 3.25
C GLU A 54 -9.65 -12.05 3.99
N ASP A 55 -9.99 -11.71 5.24
CA ASP A 55 -10.93 -12.46 6.07
C ASP A 55 -12.39 -12.27 5.58
N ASP A 56 -13.25 -13.25 5.85
CA ASP A 56 -14.63 -13.31 5.34
C ASP A 56 -15.46 -12.08 5.75
N GLU A 57 -15.21 -11.56 6.96
CA GLU A 57 -15.89 -10.36 7.47
C GLU A 57 -15.52 -9.10 6.68
N ARG A 58 -14.23 -8.94 6.34
CA ARG A 58 -13.75 -7.84 5.49
C ARG A 58 -14.28 -7.98 4.07
N TYR A 59 -14.26 -9.19 3.54
CA TYR A 59 -14.80 -9.48 2.21
C TYR A 59 -16.30 -9.12 2.13
N ALA A 60 -17.08 -9.49 3.15
CA ALA A 60 -18.49 -9.12 3.26
C ALA A 60 -18.70 -7.59 3.36
N MET A 61 -17.80 -6.89 4.06
CA MET A 61 -17.83 -5.42 4.16
C MET A 61 -17.54 -4.76 2.80
N ARG A 62 -16.56 -5.26 2.05
CA ARG A 62 -16.29 -4.81 0.67
C ARG A 62 -17.47 -5.05 -0.27
N ILE A 63 -18.15 -6.18 -0.17
CA ILE A 63 -19.37 -6.44 -0.96
C ILE A 63 -20.45 -5.39 -0.65
N LYS A 64 -20.63 -5.02 0.62
CA LYS A 64 -21.58 -3.96 1.02
C LYS A 64 -21.17 -2.58 0.52
N LEU A 65 -19.86 -2.30 0.44
CA LEU A 65 -19.30 -1.04 -0.03
C LEU A 65 -19.18 -0.95 -1.56
N ALA A 66 -19.20 -2.07 -2.29
CA ALA A 66 -19.08 -2.11 -3.74
C ALA A 66 -20.08 -1.21 -4.50
N PRO A 67 -21.36 -1.06 -4.09
CA PRO A 67 -22.27 -0.10 -4.72
C PRO A 67 -21.82 1.36 -4.59
N ALA A 68 -21.00 1.68 -3.59
CA ALA A 68 -20.43 3.01 -3.37
C ALA A 68 -19.12 3.25 -4.15
N SER A 69 -18.61 2.26 -4.90
CA SER A 69 -17.42 2.42 -5.73
C SER A 69 -17.69 3.17 -7.04
N PHE A 70 -18.95 3.44 -7.38
CA PHE A 70 -19.27 4.22 -8.57
C PHE A 70 -18.83 5.68 -8.38
N SER A 71 -17.95 6.14 -9.27
CA SER A 71 -17.45 7.50 -9.31
C SER A 71 -18.57 8.48 -9.69
N VAL A 72 -19.29 8.93 -8.65
CA VAL A 72 -20.21 10.07 -8.68
C VAL A 72 -19.71 11.07 -7.64
N ALA A 73 -18.64 11.78 -8.00
CA ALA A 73 -18.07 12.90 -7.25
C ALA A 73 -17.50 12.56 -5.84
N GLY A 74 -16.81 11.42 -5.67
CA GLY A 74 -15.98 11.16 -4.49
C GLY A 74 -16.69 11.18 -3.13
N PRO A 75 -17.81 10.45 -2.93
CA PRO A 75 -18.39 10.32 -1.60
C PRO A 75 -17.40 9.63 -0.64
N ALA A 76 -17.43 9.98 0.65
CA ALA A 76 -16.49 9.46 1.65
C ALA A 76 -16.38 7.92 1.64
N LYS A 77 -17.47 7.22 1.36
CA LYS A 77 -17.52 5.75 1.25
C LYS A 77 -16.77 5.18 0.04
N ALA A 78 -16.62 5.93 -1.04
CA ALA A 78 -15.81 5.50 -2.18
C ALA A 78 -14.33 5.46 -1.79
N TYR A 79 -13.84 6.51 -1.12
CA TYR A 79 -12.48 6.55 -0.57
C TYR A 79 -12.27 5.43 0.46
N GLU A 80 -13.26 5.14 1.31
CA GLU A 80 -13.23 4.00 2.23
C GLU A 80 -13.04 2.67 1.49
N TYR A 81 -13.85 2.43 0.45
CA TYR A 81 -13.78 1.21 -0.34
C TYR A 81 -12.41 1.04 -1.02
N HIS A 82 -11.90 2.08 -1.67
CA HIS A 82 -10.61 2.02 -2.36
C HIS A 82 -9.44 1.88 -1.37
N THR A 83 -9.52 2.55 -0.22
CA THR A 83 -8.49 2.45 0.83
C THR A 83 -8.45 1.04 1.42
N LEU A 84 -9.60 0.44 1.74
CA LEU A 84 -9.68 -0.94 2.23
C LEU A 84 -9.29 -1.96 1.16
N SER A 85 -9.54 -1.66 -0.13
CA SER A 85 -9.16 -2.54 -1.24
C SER A 85 -7.66 -2.51 -1.57
N TYR A 86 -6.94 -1.47 -1.15
CA TYR A 86 -5.50 -1.34 -1.41
C TYR A 86 -4.67 -2.38 -0.65
N SER A 87 -4.99 -2.65 0.63
CA SER A 87 -4.22 -3.57 1.45
C SER A 87 -5.05 -4.25 2.54
N THR A 88 -4.84 -5.56 2.70
CA THR A 88 -5.40 -6.35 3.81
C THR A 88 -4.80 -5.96 5.17
N ALA A 89 -3.74 -5.15 5.20
CA ALA A 89 -3.22 -4.59 6.43
C ALA A 89 -4.11 -3.46 7.01
N ILE A 90 -4.98 -2.81 6.22
CA ILE A 90 -5.79 -1.68 6.70
C ILE A 90 -7.10 -2.19 7.30
N ILE A 91 -7.23 -2.18 8.63
CA ILE A 91 -8.43 -2.68 9.35
C ILE A 91 -9.60 -1.70 9.32
N ASP A 92 -9.30 -0.40 9.29
CA ASP A 92 -10.31 0.66 9.25
C ASP A 92 -9.72 1.89 8.56
N ALA A 93 -10.57 2.72 7.96
CA ALA A 93 -10.15 3.96 7.33
C ALA A 93 -11.17 5.05 7.62
N LYS A 94 -10.73 6.15 8.22
CA LYS A 94 -11.59 7.30 8.49
C LYS A 94 -11.39 8.39 7.45
N ILE A 95 -12.46 8.76 6.77
CA ILE A 95 -12.48 9.77 5.71
C ILE A 95 -13.30 10.97 6.17
N TYR A 96 -12.69 12.15 6.12
CA TYR A 96 -13.38 13.40 6.40
C TYR A 96 -12.82 14.56 5.58
N GLY A 97 -13.66 15.58 5.36
CA GLY A 97 -13.23 16.89 4.87
C GLY A 97 -13.13 17.86 6.05
N LEU A 98 -12.16 18.78 5.99
CA LEU A 98 -12.10 19.90 6.93
C LEU A 98 -12.78 21.11 6.29
N GLU A 99 -13.62 21.80 7.06
CA GLU A 99 -14.35 22.99 6.60
C GLU A 99 -13.41 24.13 6.21
N ASP A 100 -12.27 24.25 6.92
CA ASP A 100 -11.21 25.21 6.63
C ASP A 100 -10.41 24.89 5.35
N HIS A 101 -10.57 23.68 4.78
CA HIS A 101 -9.83 23.19 3.62
C HIS A 101 -10.76 22.59 2.54
N PRO A 102 -11.68 23.39 1.96
CA PRO A 102 -12.65 22.90 0.99
C PRO A 102 -11.95 22.28 -0.22
N GLY A 103 -12.44 21.11 -0.66
CA GLY A 103 -11.87 20.34 -1.77
C GLY A 103 -10.73 19.39 -1.40
N ASN A 104 -10.32 19.34 -0.12
CA ASN A 104 -9.34 18.38 0.37
C ASN A 104 -10.02 17.21 1.10
N VAL A 105 -9.55 16.00 0.82
CA VAL A 105 -10.02 14.76 1.46
C VAL A 105 -8.92 14.22 2.35
N TYR A 106 -9.22 14.06 3.64
CA TYR A 106 -8.29 13.50 4.62
C TYR A 106 -8.64 12.04 4.88
N ILE A 107 -7.66 11.15 4.71
CA ILE A 107 -7.82 9.70 4.87
C ILE A 107 -6.86 9.24 5.96
N HIS A 108 -7.40 8.60 6.99
CA HIS A 108 -6.65 8.08 8.12
C HIS A 108 -6.80 6.56 8.16
N PRO A 109 -5.88 5.81 7.54
CA PRO A 109 -5.88 4.36 7.61
C PRO A 109 -5.35 3.87 8.96
N LEU A 110 -6.01 2.87 9.52
CA LEU A 110 -5.60 2.13 10.71
C LEU A 110 -5.08 0.76 10.27
N LEU A 111 -3.82 0.45 10.59
CA LEU A 111 -3.24 -0.86 10.27
C LEU A 111 -3.59 -1.92 11.33
N THR A 112 -3.52 -3.19 10.93
CA THR A 112 -3.56 -4.35 11.83
C THR A 112 -2.53 -4.15 12.95
N ASN A 113 -2.86 -4.58 14.16
CA ASN A 113 -2.10 -4.36 15.40
C ASN A 113 -2.02 -2.90 15.91
N GLY A 114 -2.75 -1.96 15.30
CA GLY A 114 -2.79 -0.56 15.73
C GLY A 114 -1.49 0.20 15.43
N GLU A 115 -0.67 -0.33 14.52
CA GLU A 115 0.56 0.32 14.08
C GLU A 115 0.25 1.54 13.21
N LEU A 116 1.11 2.55 13.33
CA LEU A 116 1.05 3.72 12.47
C LEU A 116 1.64 3.36 11.09
N PRO A 117 0.93 3.67 10.00
CA PRO A 117 1.46 3.46 8.66
C PRO A 117 2.72 4.29 8.45
N GLN A 118 3.76 3.65 7.90
CA GLN A 118 4.99 4.32 7.52
C GLN A 118 4.77 5.24 6.32
N THR A 119 5.62 6.24 6.15
CA THR A 119 5.51 7.24 5.07
C THR A 119 5.43 6.60 3.69
N GLU A 120 6.22 5.56 3.43
CA GLU A 120 6.22 4.81 2.16
C GLU A 120 4.86 4.18 1.84
N PHE A 121 4.20 3.63 2.86
CA PHE A 121 2.86 3.05 2.73
C PHE A 121 1.81 4.14 2.42
N LEU A 122 1.92 5.30 3.06
CA LEU A 122 1.03 6.44 2.82
C LEU A 122 1.21 7.03 1.42
N GLU A 123 2.45 7.14 0.94
CA GLU A 123 2.76 7.62 -0.40
C GLU A 123 2.22 6.66 -1.47
N ALA A 124 2.43 5.36 -1.30
CA ALA A 124 1.92 4.34 -2.21
C ALA A 124 0.38 4.27 -2.21
N LEU A 125 -0.27 4.39 -1.05
CA LEU A 125 -1.72 4.50 -0.94
C LEU A 125 -2.25 5.76 -1.65
N THR A 126 -1.58 6.90 -1.48
CA THR A 126 -1.97 8.15 -2.13
C THR A 126 -1.88 8.04 -3.65
N ALA A 127 -0.80 7.46 -4.18
CA ALA A 127 -0.63 7.22 -5.60
C ALA A 127 -1.71 6.28 -6.17
N TYR A 128 -2.08 5.22 -5.44
CA TYR A 128 -3.15 4.30 -5.82
C TYR A 128 -4.51 5.02 -5.93
N LEU A 129 -4.84 5.85 -4.94
CA LEU A 129 -6.09 6.61 -4.91
C LEU A 129 -6.16 7.65 -6.02
N MET A 130 -5.04 8.27 -6.41
CA MET A 130 -4.99 9.20 -7.54
C MET A 130 -5.19 8.52 -8.91
N GLN A 131 -4.85 7.24 -9.04
CA GLN A 131 -5.06 6.49 -10.29
C GLN A 131 -6.50 5.96 -10.45
N THR A 132 -7.23 5.78 -9.35
CA THR A 132 -8.57 5.17 -9.34
C THR A 132 -9.72 6.18 -9.29
N GLN A 133 -9.42 7.49 -9.22
CA GLN A 133 -10.39 8.60 -9.17
C GLN A 133 -10.48 9.33 -10.52
#